data_AF-R5E126-F1
#
_entry.id   AF-R5E126-F1
#
_cell.length_a   1.000
_cell.length_b   1.000
_cell.length_c   1.000
_cell.angle_alpha   90.00
_cell.angle_beta   90.00
_cell.angle_gamma   90.00
#
_symmetry.space_group_name_H-M   'P 1'
#
loop_
_entity.id
_entity.type
_entity.pdbx_description
1 polymer ?
#
loop_
_entity_poly.entity_id
_entity_poly.type
_entity_poly.pdbx_seq_one_letter_code
_entity_poly.pdbx_strand_id
1 'polypeptide(L)'
;MNMRKTKIICTLGPATEDDQVLRELMIQGMNVARFNFSHGDHAQHKKNLERVQKIREELGLPIAALLDTKGPEIRVKNFKDGKVELKNGQEFTLTTREVEGDDKIVSITYKNLVNDVKVGTRILIDDGLISMRVETITETEIICIVENGGPVSNHKGVNVPNVALSMPYVSEKDRDDIIFGIEQGFDFIAASFVRSADDILEIRDILSQQNCNSINIIAKIENMQGVNNIDEIIRVSDGVMIARGDMGVEIPFEEVPSIQKMIIKKVYNAEKIVITATQMLDSMMKNPRPTRAEATDVANAIYDGTSAIMLSGETAAGLYPVEALKTMVRIAERTEADIDLVKRFNNRESLVNPDITNAIAHATCTTAMDLNASAIVTVTKSGKTARMISKYRPSCPIIGCSPYENVWRQLNLSWGVIPLMVDEKTNTDDLFEHAIQQAEKKHYVKQGEITVITAGVPLGVSGTTNLIKVHVVGHILVKGRGVNNRKTTASLCVGKDEMEIIDNFKEGDIIVLPETSNDIMDELRQASGIIVENEGHNSHAGIVGLSLDIPVILGAKNATDILKSGAVVTVDAEKGIVSSDISDVQ
;
A
#
# COMPACT_ATOMS: atom_id res chain seq x y z
N MET A 1 16.93 4.15 -7.81
CA MET A 1 16.79 4.02 -6.34
C MET A 1 15.91 2.82 -6.08
N ASN A 2 16.35 1.87 -5.26
CA ASN A 2 15.47 0.75 -4.88
C ASN A 2 14.57 1.26 -3.73
N MET A 3 13.31 1.54 -4.02
CA MET A 3 12.36 2.09 -3.04
C MET A 3 11.47 0.97 -2.50
N ARG A 4 11.34 0.91 -1.17
CA ARG A 4 10.51 -0.06 -0.47
C ARG A 4 9.06 -0.01 -0.98
N LYS A 5 8.50 -1.17 -1.31
CA LYS A 5 7.14 -1.31 -1.85
C LYS A 5 6.12 -1.54 -0.72
N THR A 6 6.42 -2.43 0.20
CA THR A 6 5.58 -2.79 1.35
C THR A 6 5.53 -1.63 2.34
N LYS A 7 4.34 -1.32 2.83
CA LYS A 7 4.11 -0.19 3.73
C LYS A 7 4.24 -0.62 5.19
N ILE A 8 4.57 0.31 6.08
CA ILE A 8 4.72 0.02 7.50
C ILE A 8 3.79 0.91 8.32
N ILE A 9 3.02 0.27 9.19
CA ILE A 9 2.16 0.91 10.17
C ILE A 9 2.84 0.82 11.54
N CYS A 10 2.91 1.94 12.26
CA CYS A 10 3.42 1.97 13.63
C CYS A 10 2.32 2.41 14.59
N THR A 11 2.12 1.64 15.65
CA THR A 11 1.18 2.03 16.72
C THR A 11 1.83 3.07 17.62
N LEU A 12 1.11 4.16 17.88
CA LEU A 12 1.53 5.19 18.82
C LEU A 12 1.18 4.78 20.26
N GLY A 13 2.06 5.15 21.18
CA GLY A 13 1.90 4.94 22.62
C GLY A 13 2.99 5.65 23.43
N PRO A 14 3.16 5.29 24.72
CA PRO A 14 4.12 5.91 25.62
C PRO A 14 5.55 6.03 25.07
N ALA A 15 6.04 5.02 24.33
CA ALA A 15 7.38 5.03 23.76
C ALA A 15 7.54 6.02 22.57
N THR A 16 6.45 6.63 22.11
CA THR A 16 6.42 7.62 21.01
C THR A 16 5.87 8.99 21.46
N GLU A 17 5.78 9.23 22.76
CA GLU A 17 5.37 10.53 23.31
C GLU A 17 6.41 11.64 23.09
N ASP A 18 7.66 11.28 22.86
CA ASP A 18 8.72 12.21 22.43
C ASP A 18 8.58 12.53 20.93
N ASP A 19 8.52 13.82 20.60
CA ASP A 19 8.48 14.33 19.22
C ASP A 19 9.73 13.93 18.41
N GLN A 20 10.89 13.78 19.06
CA GLN A 20 12.11 13.32 18.38
C GLN A 20 11.95 11.87 17.92
N VAL A 21 11.43 11.00 18.78
CA VAL A 21 11.17 9.59 18.42
C VAL A 21 10.13 9.50 17.30
N LEU A 22 9.03 10.26 17.40
CA LEU A 22 8.01 10.28 16.35
C LEU A 22 8.57 10.79 15.00
N ARG A 23 9.39 11.84 15.02
CA ARG A 23 10.10 12.34 13.84
C ARG A 23 11.02 11.29 13.24
N GLU A 24 11.78 10.58 14.07
CA GLU A 24 12.63 9.49 13.62
C GLU A 24 11.81 8.36 12.98
N LEU A 25 10.68 7.95 13.58
CA LEU A 25 9.80 6.95 12.97
C LEU A 25 9.31 7.38 11.58
N MET A 26 8.89 8.64 11.42
CA MET A 26 8.45 9.16 10.12
C MET A 26 9.57 9.12 9.07
N ILE A 27 10.77 9.61 9.40
CA ILE A 27 11.91 9.67 8.48
C ILE A 27 12.42 8.27 8.13
N GLN A 28 12.41 7.35 9.10
CA GLN A 28 12.92 5.98 8.91
C GLN A 28 11.93 5.06 8.19
N GLY A 29 10.75 5.59 7.80
CA GLY A 29 9.84 4.90 6.89
C GLY A 29 8.56 4.38 7.55
N MET A 30 8.03 5.02 8.58
CA MET A 30 6.62 4.86 8.95
C MET A 30 5.74 5.42 7.82
N ASN A 31 4.69 4.72 7.40
CA ASN A 31 3.72 5.21 6.42
C ASN A 31 2.39 5.63 7.06
N VAL A 32 1.99 4.93 8.13
CA VAL A 32 0.73 5.18 8.83
C VAL A 32 0.96 5.12 10.34
N ALA A 33 0.41 6.10 11.05
CA ALA A 33 0.33 6.11 12.51
C ALA A 33 -0.99 5.48 12.95
N ARG A 34 -0.91 4.39 13.71
CA ARG A 34 -2.08 3.70 14.28
C ARG A 34 -2.37 4.20 15.70
N PHE A 35 -3.64 4.47 15.96
CA PHE A 35 -4.18 4.90 17.24
C PHE A 35 -5.10 3.80 17.75
N ASN A 36 -4.75 3.17 18.87
CA ASN A 36 -5.52 2.06 19.43
C ASN A 36 -6.54 2.58 20.46
N PHE A 37 -7.82 2.61 20.12
CA PHE A 37 -8.88 3.16 20.97
C PHE A 37 -9.39 2.20 22.06
N SER A 38 -8.84 0.98 22.10
CA SER A 38 -8.95 0.11 23.27
C SER A 38 -8.32 0.73 24.53
N HIS A 39 -7.41 1.70 24.35
CA HIS A 39 -6.74 2.44 25.42
C HIS A 39 -6.79 3.95 25.16
N GLY A 40 -6.64 4.73 26.23
CA GLY A 40 -6.68 6.20 26.15
C GLY A 40 -8.09 6.76 25.96
N ASP A 41 -8.18 8.09 26.05
CA ASP A 41 -9.38 8.86 25.79
C ASP A 41 -9.21 9.74 24.54
N HIS A 42 -10.29 10.37 24.09
CA HIS A 42 -10.29 11.25 22.92
C HIS A 42 -9.32 12.43 23.07
N ALA A 43 -9.12 12.96 24.28
CA ALA A 43 -8.21 14.09 24.51
C ALA A 43 -6.76 13.69 24.24
N GLN A 44 -6.34 12.52 24.74
CA GLN A 44 -5.01 11.97 24.48
C GLN A 44 -4.81 11.65 23.00
N HIS A 45 -5.80 11.02 22.35
CA HIS A 45 -5.71 10.71 20.92
C HIS A 45 -5.66 11.96 20.04
N LYS A 46 -6.42 13.01 20.41
CA LYS A 46 -6.36 14.31 19.73
C LYS A 46 -4.97 14.93 19.80
N LYS A 47 -4.37 14.99 21.00
CA LYS A 47 -3.00 15.50 21.19
C LYS A 47 -2.00 14.73 20.34
N ASN A 48 -2.10 13.40 20.29
CA ASN A 48 -1.22 12.57 19.48
C ASN A 48 -1.42 12.83 17.97
N LEU A 49 -2.66 13.05 17.52
CA LEU A 49 -2.96 13.36 16.13
C LEU A 49 -2.39 14.73 15.73
N GLU A 50 -2.57 15.76 16.56
CA GLU A 50 -2.02 17.10 16.34
C GLU A 50 -0.48 17.05 16.19
N ARG A 51 0.20 16.21 16.99
CA ARG A 51 1.65 15.97 16.85
C ARG A 51 2.00 15.32 15.52
N VAL A 52 1.25 14.29 15.10
CA VAL A 52 1.45 13.64 13.79
C VAL A 52 1.25 14.63 12.65
N GLN A 53 0.20 15.45 12.71
CA GLN A 53 -0.12 16.46 11.71
C GLN A 53 0.98 17.53 11.61
N LYS A 54 1.41 18.07 12.75
CA LYS A 54 2.50 19.05 12.81
C LYS A 54 3.79 18.51 12.19
N ILE A 55 4.26 17.33 12.64
CA ILE A 55 5.54 16.80 12.20
C ILE A 55 5.49 16.35 10.72
N ARG A 56 4.37 15.77 10.26
CA ARG A 56 4.26 15.36 8.85
C ARG A 56 4.23 16.56 7.90
N GLU A 57 3.66 17.70 8.32
CA GLU A 57 3.71 18.96 7.58
C GLU A 57 5.13 19.54 7.53
N GLU A 58 5.82 19.60 8.67
CA GLU A 58 7.21 20.06 8.75
C GLU A 58 8.17 19.22 7.89
N LEU A 59 7.95 17.90 7.81
CA LEU A 59 8.76 16.99 7.02
C LEU A 59 8.29 16.85 5.56
N GLY A 60 7.09 17.34 5.22
CA GLY A 60 6.47 17.14 3.91
C GLY A 60 6.18 15.67 3.58
N LEU A 61 5.78 14.86 4.58
CA LEU A 61 5.54 13.41 4.43
C LEU A 61 4.04 13.05 4.47
N PRO A 62 3.58 12.09 3.65
CA PRO A 62 2.18 11.66 3.58
C PRO A 62 1.76 10.70 4.71
N ILE A 63 2.09 11.00 5.96
CA ILE A 63 1.78 10.09 7.07
C ILE A 63 0.27 10.08 7.33
N ALA A 64 -0.36 8.92 7.09
CA ALA A 64 -1.78 8.73 7.33
C ALA A 64 -2.06 8.41 8.81
N ALA A 65 -3.26 8.76 9.29
CA ALA A 65 -3.75 8.38 10.61
C ALA A 65 -4.80 7.25 10.50
N LEU A 66 -4.61 6.18 11.27
CA LEU A 66 -5.52 5.03 11.34
C LEU A 66 -6.08 4.90 12.76
N LEU A 67 -7.40 5.01 12.88
CA LEU A 67 -8.15 4.75 14.10
C LEU A 67 -8.46 3.25 14.17
N ASP A 68 -7.99 2.55 15.19
CA ASP A 68 -8.34 1.14 15.42
C ASP A 68 -9.39 1.05 16.53
N THR A 69 -10.61 0.63 16.16
CA THR A 69 -11.75 0.56 17.08
C THR A 69 -11.53 -0.54 18.11
N LYS A 70 -12.20 -0.43 19.24
CA LYS A 70 -12.12 -1.46 20.27
C LYS A 70 -12.90 -2.71 19.85
N GLY A 71 -14.08 -2.49 19.28
CA GLY A 71 -14.98 -3.53 18.80
C GLY A 71 -15.68 -4.32 19.91
N PRO A 72 -16.51 -5.28 19.51
CA PRO A 72 -17.30 -6.10 20.43
C PRO A 72 -16.41 -7.10 21.18
N GLU A 73 -16.29 -6.93 22.49
CA GLU A 73 -15.52 -7.82 23.37
C GLU A 73 -16.27 -8.21 24.65
N ILE A 74 -16.01 -9.44 25.11
CA ILE A 74 -16.49 -9.95 26.40
C ILE A 74 -15.31 -9.93 27.37
N ARG A 75 -15.53 -9.49 28.61
CA ARG A 75 -14.52 -9.52 29.67
C ARG A 75 -15.09 -10.08 30.96
N VAL A 76 -14.23 -10.68 31.77
CA VAL A 76 -14.52 -10.92 33.18
C VAL A 76 -14.49 -9.59 33.94
N LYS A 77 -15.25 -9.47 35.04
CA LYS A 77 -15.24 -8.29 35.90
C LYS A 77 -14.12 -8.39 36.95
N ASN A 78 -14.34 -7.80 38.11
CA ASN A 78 -13.35 -7.76 39.19
C ASN A 78 -13.35 -9.06 39.99
N PHE A 79 -12.16 -9.51 40.35
CA PHE A 79 -11.93 -10.48 41.40
C PHE A 79 -11.63 -9.75 42.71
N LYS A 80 -12.03 -10.34 43.83
CA LYS A 80 -11.89 -9.76 45.17
C LYS A 80 -10.45 -9.38 45.53
N ASP A 81 -9.49 -10.21 45.15
CA ASP A 81 -8.05 -9.97 45.37
C ASP A 81 -7.34 -9.49 44.08
N GLY A 82 -8.11 -9.02 43.09
CA GLY A 82 -7.63 -8.55 41.79
C GLY A 82 -7.16 -9.64 40.82
N LYS A 83 -6.90 -10.85 41.33
CA LYS A 83 -6.57 -12.06 40.57
C LYS A 83 -6.93 -13.33 41.32
N VAL A 84 -7.05 -14.42 40.57
CA VAL A 84 -7.25 -15.77 41.09
C VAL A 84 -6.45 -16.78 40.29
N GLU A 85 -6.19 -17.96 40.86
CA GLU A 85 -5.54 -19.07 40.18
C GLU A 85 -6.54 -20.20 39.97
N LEU A 86 -6.80 -20.55 38.71
CA LEU A 86 -7.71 -21.61 38.34
C LEU A 86 -6.95 -22.92 38.11
N LYS A 87 -7.45 -24.05 38.64
CA LYS A 87 -6.81 -25.38 38.54
C LYS A 87 -7.49 -26.27 37.50
N ASN A 88 -6.72 -27.15 36.87
CA ASN A 88 -7.26 -28.14 35.93
C ASN A 88 -8.28 -29.05 36.62
N GLY A 89 -9.41 -29.30 35.95
CA GLY A 89 -10.51 -30.13 36.43
C GLY A 89 -11.42 -29.46 37.45
N GLN A 90 -11.16 -28.21 37.86
CA GLN A 90 -12.05 -27.51 38.78
C GLN A 90 -13.28 -26.98 38.04
N GLU A 91 -14.40 -26.89 38.78
CA GLU A 91 -15.59 -26.18 38.33
C GLU A 91 -15.39 -24.66 38.51
N PHE A 92 -15.74 -23.89 37.49
CA PHE A 92 -15.71 -22.43 37.51
C PHE A 92 -16.90 -21.86 36.75
N THR A 93 -17.56 -20.88 37.35
CA THR A 93 -18.83 -20.34 36.85
C THR A 93 -18.66 -18.93 36.29
N LEU A 94 -19.06 -18.73 35.05
CA LEU A 94 -19.25 -17.40 34.47
C LEU A 94 -20.71 -16.98 34.67
N THR A 95 -20.94 -15.85 35.33
CA THR A 95 -22.31 -15.40 35.65
C THR A 95 -22.66 -14.03 35.06
N THR A 96 -23.94 -13.87 34.76
CA THR A 96 -24.54 -12.61 34.32
C THR A 96 -24.97 -11.73 35.51
N ARG A 97 -24.98 -12.30 36.71
CA ARG A 97 -25.23 -11.60 37.98
C ARG A 97 -24.05 -10.69 38.31
N GLU A 98 -24.31 -9.60 39.04
CA GLU A 98 -23.25 -8.71 39.54
C GLU A 98 -22.68 -9.29 40.85
N VAL A 99 -21.51 -9.92 40.77
CA VAL A 99 -20.78 -10.50 41.89
C VAL A 99 -19.29 -10.18 41.75
N GLU A 100 -18.63 -9.99 42.89
CA GLU A 100 -17.17 -9.90 42.91
C GLU A 100 -16.59 -11.31 42.79
N GLY A 101 -15.69 -11.51 41.84
CA GLY A 101 -15.19 -12.84 41.47
C GLY A 101 -14.24 -13.45 42.50
N ASP A 102 -14.25 -14.77 42.57
CA ASP A 102 -13.34 -15.60 43.37
C ASP A 102 -12.85 -16.82 42.56
N ASP A 103 -12.41 -17.89 43.22
CA ASP A 103 -11.91 -19.12 42.58
C ASP A 103 -13.01 -20.02 42.03
N LYS A 104 -14.28 -19.68 42.25
CA LYS A 104 -15.46 -20.46 41.85
C LYS A 104 -16.36 -19.72 40.88
N ILE A 105 -16.48 -18.41 40.97
CA ILE A 105 -17.41 -17.64 40.15
C ILE A 105 -16.86 -16.27 39.76
N VAL A 106 -17.20 -15.76 38.57
CA VAL A 106 -16.94 -14.37 38.19
C VAL A 106 -18.03 -13.84 37.26
N SER A 107 -18.35 -12.54 37.41
CA SER A 107 -19.24 -11.85 36.48
C SER A 107 -18.58 -11.60 35.13
N ILE A 108 -19.38 -11.63 34.06
CA ILE A 108 -18.96 -11.23 32.71
C ILE A 108 -19.68 -9.95 32.25
N THR A 109 -19.09 -9.23 31.30
CA THR A 109 -19.65 -7.98 30.77
C THR A 109 -20.85 -8.23 29.85
N TYR A 110 -20.87 -9.34 29.11
CA TYR A 110 -21.93 -9.66 28.16
C TYR A 110 -22.95 -10.64 28.76
N LYS A 111 -24.07 -10.10 29.23
CA LYS A 111 -25.11 -10.87 29.93
C LYS A 111 -25.82 -11.89 29.05
N ASN A 112 -25.89 -11.68 27.74
CA ASN A 112 -26.59 -12.58 26.85
C ASN A 112 -25.76 -13.80 26.42
N LEU A 113 -24.53 -13.95 26.93
CA LEU A 113 -23.67 -15.09 26.61
C LEU A 113 -24.31 -16.45 26.94
N VAL A 114 -25.13 -16.51 28.00
CA VAL A 114 -25.88 -17.72 28.39
C VAL A 114 -26.76 -18.27 27.26
N ASN A 115 -27.22 -17.40 26.34
CA ASN A 115 -28.08 -17.78 25.22
C ASN A 115 -27.30 -18.09 23.94
N ASP A 116 -26.05 -17.66 23.85
CA ASP A 116 -25.21 -17.84 22.67
C ASP A 116 -24.40 -19.14 22.75
N VAL A 117 -24.09 -19.62 23.96
CA VAL A 117 -23.30 -20.86 24.17
C VAL A 117 -24.19 -22.09 24.40
N LYS A 118 -23.60 -23.28 24.22
CA LYS A 118 -24.25 -24.57 24.48
C LYS A 118 -23.34 -25.46 25.31
N VAL A 119 -23.92 -26.49 25.94
CA VAL A 119 -23.13 -27.53 26.61
C VAL A 119 -22.10 -28.11 25.64
N GLY A 120 -20.86 -28.23 26.11
CA GLY A 120 -19.70 -28.65 25.33
C GLY A 120 -18.95 -27.52 24.61
N THR A 121 -19.49 -26.29 24.57
CA THR A 121 -18.77 -25.12 24.04
C THR A 121 -17.49 -24.88 24.84
N ARG A 122 -16.41 -24.50 24.15
CA ARG A 122 -15.15 -24.11 24.78
C ARG A 122 -15.16 -22.60 24.99
N ILE A 123 -14.77 -22.16 26.18
CA ILE A 123 -14.60 -20.76 26.55
C ILE A 123 -13.13 -20.56 26.92
N LEU A 124 -12.56 -19.48 26.43
CA LEU A 124 -11.18 -19.09 26.65
C LEU A 124 -11.14 -17.80 27.46
N ILE A 125 -10.18 -17.67 28.37
CA ILE A 125 -9.96 -16.44 29.15
C ILE A 125 -8.49 -16.03 29.04
N ASP A 126 -8.26 -14.72 28.96
CA ASP A 126 -6.92 -14.11 28.87
C ASP A 126 -6.16 -14.58 27.64
N ASP A 127 -6.71 -14.28 26.46
CA ASP A 127 -6.13 -14.58 25.15
C ASP A 127 -5.79 -16.07 24.97
N GLY A 128 -6.66 -16.95 25.49
CA GLY A 128 -6.49 -18.40 25.39
C GLY A 128 -5.59 -19.03 26.46
N LEU A 129 -5.04 -18.25 27.40
CA LEU A 129 -4.23 -18.76 28.50
C LEU A 129 -5.00 -19.80 29.32
N ILE A 130 -6.25 -19.49 29.64
CA ILE A 130 -7.16 -20.40 30.32
C ILE A 130 -8.16 -20.94 29.31
N SER A 131 -8.42 -22.24 29.36
CA SER A 131 -9.49 -22.85 28.58
C SER A 131 -10.39 -23.69 29.45
N MET A 132 -11.69 -23.56 29.25
CA MET A 132 -12.70 -24.30 29.99
C MET A 132 -13.82 -24.78 29.06
N ARG A 133 -14.53 -25.82 29.47
CA ARG A 133 -15.62 -26.41 28.71
C ARG A 133 -16.93 -26.24 29.46
N VAL A 134 -17.95 -25.73 28.78
CA VAL A 134 -19.29 -25.58 29.34
C VAL A 134 -19.89 -26.95 29.64
N GLU A 135 -20.27 -27.18 30.88
CA GLU A 135 -20.91 -28.42 31.34
C GLU A 135 -22.40 -28.21 31.59
N THR A 136 -22.79 -27.11 32.23
CA THR A 136 -24.19 -26.79 32.52
C THR A 136 -24.46 -25.30 32.27
N ILE A 137 -25.65 -24.99 31.77
CA ILE A 137 -26.12 -23.61 31.55
C ILE A 137 -27.43 -23.44 32.31
N THR A 138 -27.55 -22.35 33.05
CA THR A 138 -28.78 -21.87 33.68
C THR A 138 -29.19 -20.53 33.09
N GLU A 139 -30.27 -19.91 33.58
CA GLU A 139 -30.69 -18.59 33.15
C GLU A 139 -29.63 -17.50 33.35
N THR A 140 -28.72 -17.67 34.32
CA THR A 140 -27.73 -16.62 34.68
C THR A 140 -26.31 -17.13 34.84
N GLU A 141 -26.06 -18.42 34.65
CA GLU A 141 -24.77 -19.05 34.95
C GLU A 141 -24.37 -20.02 33.85
N ILE A 142 -23.09 -19.96 33.50
CA ILE A 142 -22.41 -20.89 32.61
C ILE A 142 -21.38 -21.61 33.49
N ILE A 143 -21.69 -22.83 33.88
CA ILE A 143 -20.85 -23.67 34.72
C ILE A 143 -19.90 -24.42 33.79
N CYS A 144 -18.60 -24.22 33.99
CA CYS A 144 -17.56 -24.80 33.16
C CYS A 144 -16.60 -25.66 33.98
N ILE A 145 -15.98 -26.65 33.32
CA ILE A 145 -14.81 -27.35 33.85
C ILE A 145 -13.56 -26.77 33.20
N VAL A 146 -12.61 -26.36 34.03
CA VAL A 146 -11.31 -25.83 33.59
C VAL A 146 -10.48 -26.96 32.98
N GLU A 147 -10.15 -26.85 31.70
CA GLU A 147 -9.29 -27.80 30.99
C GLU A 147 -7.81 -27.42 31.14
N ASN A 148 -7.52 -26.13 30.99
CA ASN A 148 -6.20 -25.54 31.20
C ASN A 148 -6.32 -24.35 32.15
N GLY A 149 -5.74 -24.49 33.32
CA GLY A 149 -5.75 -23.52 34.40
C GLY A 149 -4.54 -22.58 34.39
N GLY A 150 -4.48 -21.69 35.37
CA GLY A 150 -3.52 -20.60 35.45
C GLY A 150 -4.10 -19.36 36.11
N PRO A 151 -3.33 -18.26 36.17
CA PRO A 151 -3.78 -17.02 36.77
C PRO A 151 -4.76 -16.27 35.87
N VAL A 152 -5.85 -15.75 36.46
CA VAL A 152 -6.78 -14.81 35.82
C VAL A 152 -6.86 -13.55 36.66
N SER A 153 -6.78 -12.37 36.02
CA SER A 153 -6.92 -11.08 36.70
C SER A 153 -8.18 -10.34 36.27
N ASN A 154 -8.42 -9.16 36.84
CA ASN A 154 -9.54 -8.31 36.46
C ASN A 154 -9.55 -7.98 34.96
N HIS A 155 -10.75 -7.85 34.39
CA HIS A 155 -10.98 -7.35 33.04
C HIS A 155 -10.27 -8.13 31.92
N LYS A 156 -9.93 -9.41 32.14
CA LYS A 156 -9.39 -10.26 31.08
C LYS A 156 -10.44 -10.61 30.03
N GLY A 157 -10.01 -10.71 28.77
CA GLY A 157 -10.85 -11.05 27.64
C GLY A 157 -11.45 -12.45 27.79
N VAL A 158 -12.66 -12.62 27.30
CA VAL A 158 -13.37 -13.89 27.21
C VAL A 158 -13.67 -14.16 25.74
N ASN A 159 -13.16 -15.25 25.22
CA ASN A 159 -13.28 -15.65 23.82
C ASN A 159 -14.08 -16.95 23.74
N VAL A 160 -14.92 -17.07 22.71
CA VAL A 160 -15.84 -18.21 22.58
C VAL A 160 -15.78 -18.75 21.14
N PRO A 161 -14.75 -19.56 20.84
CA PRO A 161 -14.52 -20.07 19.50
C PRO A 161 -15.72 -20.80 18.91
N ASN A 162 -15.98 -20.57 17.62
CA ASN A 162 -17.05 -21.19 16.85
C ASN A 162 -18.48 -20.88 17.34
N VAL A 163 -18.67 -19.78 18.08
CA VAL A 163 -19.99 -19.29 18.49
C VAL A 163 -20.28 -17.96 17.82
N ALA A 164 -21.45 -17.85 17.20
CA ALA A 164 -21.96 -16.59 16.69
C ALA A 164 -22.56 -15.79 17.86
N LEU A 165 -21.88 -14.72 18.27
CA LEU A 165 -22.34 -13.85 19.36
C LEU A 165 -23.47 -12.92 18.87
N SER A 166 -24.57 -12.86 19.63
CA SER A 166 -25.73 -12.02 19.33
C SER A 166 -25.54 -10.54 19.71
N MET A 167 -24.34 -10.14 20.14
CA MET A 167 -24.06 -8.77 20.52
C MET A 167 -24.04 -7.81 19.32
N PRO A 168 -24.52 -6.56 19.49
CA PRO A 168 -24.35 -5.52 18.47
C PRO A 168 -22.88 -5.38 18.10
N TYR A 169 -22.63 -5.15 16.81
CA TYR A 169 -21.27 -5.01 16.30
C TYR A 169 -20.65 -3.69 16.74
N VAL A 170 -21.33 -2.56 16.50
CA VAL A 170 -20.87 -1.24 16.95
C VAL A 170 -21.43 -0.93 18.34
N SER A 171 -20.54 -0.79 19.33
CA SER A 171 -20.93 -0.30 20.66
C SER A 171 -21.15 1.23 20.65
N GLU A 172 -21.83 1.77 21.68
CA GLU A 172 -21.94 3.24 21.85
C GLU A 172 -20.57 3.92 21.87
N LYS A 173 -19.60 3.28 22.54
CA LYS A 173 -18.21 3.77 22.56
C LYS A 173 -17.58 3.75 21.17
N ASP A 174 -17.69 2.64 20.42
CA ASP A 174 -17.12 2.59 19.07
C ASP A 174 -17.77 3.64 18.16
N ARG A 175 -19.08 3.88 18.31
CA ARG A 175 -19.79 4.94 17.58
C ARG A 175 -19.21 6.33 17.90
N ASP A 176 -18.99 6.63 19.17
CA ASP A 176 -18.38 7.89 19.60
C ASP A 176 -16.93 8.02 19.12
N ASP A 177 -16.16 6.94 19.15
CA ASP A 177 -14.79 6.86 18.63
C ASP A 177 -14.77 7.13 17.11
N ILE A 178 -15.70 6.54 16.34
CA ILE A 178 -15.84 6.76 14.90
C ILE A 178 -16.19 8.21 14.60
N ILE A 179 -17.17 8.79 15.32
CA ILE A 179 -17.56 10.20 15.14
C ILE A 179 -16.39 11.12 15.45
N PHE A 180 -15.66 10.88 16.54
CA PHE A 180 -14.42 11.59 16.83
C PHE A 180 -13.41 11.47 15.68
N GLY A 181 -13.23 10.27 15.13
CA GLY A 181 -12.36 10.03 13.97
C GLY A 181 -12.72 10.87 12.75
N ILE A 182 -14.03 11.03 12.48
CA ILE A 182 -14.56 11.90 11.41
C ILE A 182 -14.23 13.36 11.70
N GLU A 183 -14.56 13.86 12.90
CA GLU A 183 -14.36 15.25 13.29
C GLU A 183 -12.88 15.67 13.26
N GLN A 184 -11.98 14.76 13.63
CA GLN A 184 -10.54 15.02 13.64
C GLN A 184 -9.84 14.77 12.29
N GLY A 185 -10.54 14.21 11.31
CA GLY A 185 -10.01 13.97 9.97
C GLY A 185 -9.01 12.82 9.89
N PHE A 186 -9.31 11.68 10.54
CA PHE A 186 -8.58 10.43 10.34
C PHE A 186 -8.67 9.96 8.89
N ASP A 187 -7.68 9.19 8.43
CA ASP A 187 -7.63 8.72 7.04
C ASP A 187 -8.23 7.30 6.88
N PHE A 188 -8.14 6.50 7.93
CA PHE A 188 -8.62 5.12 7.99
C PHE A 188 -9.31 4.80 9.33
N ILE A 189 -10.28 3.89 9.28
CA ILE A 189 -10.81 3.16 10.45
C ILE A 189 -10.49 1.68 10.26
N ALA A 190 -9.78 1.07 11.21
CA ALA A 190 -9.65 -0.37 11.33
C ALA A 190 -10.72 -0.89 12.29
N ALA A 191 -11.65 -1.66 11.74
CA ALA A 191 -12.84 -2.15 12.43
C ALA A 191 -12.55 -3.53 13.04
N SER A 192 -12.52 -3.61 14.37
CA SER A 192 -12.21 -4.84 15.13
C SER A 192 -13.32 -5.90 15.04
N PHE A 193 -12.96 -7.18 15.17
CA PHE A 193 -13.85 -8.34 15.22
C PHE A 193 -14.91 -8.42 14.11
N VAL A 194 -14.57 -8.05 12.87
CA VAL A 194 -15.52 -8.10 11.75
C VAL A 194 -15.85 -9.56 11.41
N ARG A 195 -17.15 -9.85 11.31
CA ARG A 195 -17.70 -11.19 11.07
C ARG A 195 -18.49 -11.28 9.77
N SER A 196 -19.07 -10.19 9.29
CA SER A 196 -19.92 -10.17 8.09
C SER A 196 -19.78 -8.87 7.30
N ALA A 197 -20.38 -8.84 6.11
CA ALA A 197 -20.49 -7.60 5.35
C ALA A 197 -21.32 -6.53 6.09
N ASP A 198 -22.35 -6.94 6.84
CA ASP A 198 -23.25 -6.01 7.55
C ASP A 198 -22.52 -5.19 8.62
N ASP A 199 -21.56 -5.79 9.31
CA ASP A 199 -20.70 -5.10 10.29
C ASP A 199 -19.98 -3.88 9.68
N ILE A 200 -19.52 -4.01 8.43
CA ILE A 200 -18.84 -2.92 7.69
C ILE A 200 -19.86 -1.90 7.16
N LEU A 201 -21.03 -2.36 6.73
CA LEU A 201 -22.11 -1.48 6.28
C LEU A 201 -22.63 -0.61 7.43
N GLU A 202 -22.69 -1.13 8.66
CA GLU A 202 -23.07 -0.36 9.84
C GLU A 202 -22.12 0.83 10.10
N ILE A 203 -20.80 0.61 10.00
CA ILE A 203 -19.81 1.70 10.10
C ILE A 203 -19.98 2.68 8.93
N ARG A 204 -20.20 2.18 7.72
CA ARG A 204 -20.39 3.00 6.52
C ARG A 204 -21.65 3.87 6.60
N ASP A 205 -22.70 3.38 7.26
CA ASP A 205 -23.92 4.13 7.54
C ASP A 205 -23.66 5.26 8.54
N ILE A 206 -22.86 5.02 9.59
CA ILE A 206 -22.42 6.08 10.52
C ILE A 206 -21.65 7.17 9.78
N LEU A 207 -20.70 6.80 8.92
CA LEU A 207 -19.94 7.74 8.09
C LEU A 207 -20.88 8.57 7.18
N SER A 208 -21.86 7.91 6.55
CA SER A 208 -22.83 8.54 5.65
C SER A 208 -23.75 9.51 6.39
N GLN A 209 -24.21 9.17 7.59
CA GLN A 209 -25.01 10.05 8.46
C GLN A 209 -24.25 11.34 8.86
N GLN A 210 -22.92 11.27 8.94
CA GLN A 210 -22.05 12.42 9.20
C GLN A 210 -21.53 13.10 7.92
N ASN A 211 -22.06 12.73 6.74
CA ASN A 211 -21.62 13.22 5.42
C ASN A 211 -20.11 13.02 5.15
N CYS A 212 -19.53 11.97 5.72
CA CYS A 212 -18.12 11.64 5.58
C CYS A 212 -17.91 10.53 4.54
N ASN A 213 -17.35 10.90 3.38
CA ASN A 213 -17.03 9.95 2.30
C ASN A 213 -15.52 9.76 2.10
N SER A 214 -14.70 10.36 2.95
CA SER A 214 -13.25 10.41 2.79
C SER A 214 -12.52 9.30 3.52
N ILE A 215 -13.08 8.69 4.57
CA ILE A 215 -12.42 7.68 5.39
C ILE A 215 -12.58 6.29 4.79
N ASN A 216 -11.48 5.54 4.69
CA ASN A 216 -11.48 4.15 4.23
C ASN A 216 -11.63 3.19 5.41
N ILE A 217 -12.42 2.13 5.26
CA ILE A 217 -12.65 1.11 6.29
C ILE A 217 -11.77 -0.12 6.02
N ILE A 218 -10.98 -0.51 7.01
CA ILE A 218 -10.15 -1.72 7.02
C ILE A 218 -10.81 -2.75 7.94
N ALA A 219 -11.33 -3.84 7.39
CA ALA A 219 -11.93 -4.90 8.19
C ALA A 219 -10.86 -5.75 8.89
N LYS A 220 -10.90 -5.87 10.23
CA LYS A 220 -10.00 -6.76 10.96
C LYS A 220 -10.64 -8.15 11.09
N ILE A 221 -9.96 -9.14 10.54
CA ILE A 221 -10.40 -10.54 10.57
C ILE A 221 -9.68 -11.24 11.73
N GLU A 222 -10.46 -11.66 12.71
CA GLU A 222 -9.98 -12.12 14.02
C GLU A 222 -10.59 -13.47 14.45
N ASN A 223 -11.62 -13.95 13.75
CA ASN A 223 -12.30 -15.20 14.08
C ASN A 223 -12.73 -15.99 12.83
N MET A 224 -13.15 -17.24 13.04
CA MET A 224 -13.52 -18.15 11.95
C MET A 224 -14.74 -17.66 11.15
N GLN A 225 -15.67 -16.92 11.76
CA GLN A 225 -16.82 -16.37 11.04
C GLN A 225 -16.40 -15.33 10.00
N GLY A 226 -15.51 -14.40 10.39
CA GLY A 226 -14.93 -13.44 9.45
C GLY A 226 -14.10 -14.11 8.34
N VAL A 227 -13.41 -15.21 8.65
CA VAL A 227 -12.70 -16.02 7.64
C VAL A 227 -13.66 -16.65 6.63
N ASN A 228 -14.76 -17.24 7.11
CA ASN A 228 -15.76 -17.88 6.25
C ASN A 228 -16.49 -16.86 5.36
N ASN A 229 -16.74 -15.65 5.89
CA ASN A 229 -17.43 -14.56 5.20
C ASN A 229 -16.45 -13.61 4.47
N ILE A 230 -15.19 -14.00 4.29
CA ILE A 230 -14.17 -13.09 3.78
C ILE A 230 -14.53 -12.47 2.42
N ASP A 231 -15.18 -13.22 1.53
CA ASP A 231 -15.52 -12.73 0.19
C ASP A 231 -16.55 -11.61 0.22
N GLU A 232 -17.52 -11.66 1.13
CA GLU A 232 -18.52 -10.60 1.27
C GLU A 232 -17.97 -9.39 2.00
N ILE A 233 -17.15 -9.60 3.04
CA ILE A 233 -16.45 -8.53 3.77
C ILE A 233 -15.54 -7.77 2.81
N ILE A 234 -14.77 -8.49 1.99
CA ILE A 234 -13.91 -7.89 0.97
C ILE A 234 -14.74 -7.00 0.06
N ARG A 235 -15.94 -7.39 -0.40
CA ARG A 235 -16.73 -6.56 -1.33
C ARG A 235 -17.06 -5.17 -0.76
N VAL A 236 -17.40 -5.09 0.52
CA VAL A 236 -17.89 -3.85 1.16
C VAL A 236 -16.83 -3.09 1.97
N SER A 237 -15.61 -3.60 2.09
CA SER A 237 -14.49 -2.92 2.78
C SER A 237 -13.56 -2.17 1.83
N ASP A 238 -12.69 -1.30 2.31
CA ASP A 238 -11.64 -0.65 1.50
C ASP A 238 -10.28 -1.36 1.65
N GLY A 239 -10.14 -2.18 2.70
CA GLY A 239 -9.03 -3.08 2.94
C GLY A 239 -9.35 -4.11 4.02
N VAL A 240 -8.39 -5.00 4.29
CA VAL A 240 -8.48 -6.03 5.32
C VAL A 240 -7.20 -6.06 6.14
N MET A 241 -7.31 -6.26 7.44
CA MET A 241 -6.21 -6.51 8.35
C MET A 241 -6.34 -7.91 8.95
N ILE A 242 -5.25 -8.67 8.88
CA ILE A 242 -5.15 -10.02 9.42
C ILE A 242 -4.47 -9.90 10.79
N ALA A 243 -5.26 -9.96 11.86
CA ALA A 243 -4.79 -9.83 13.23
C ALA A 243 -4.51 -11.23 13.82
N ARG A 244 -3.28 -11.70 13.62
CA ARG A 244 -2.87 -13.09 13.86
C ARG A 244 -2.86 -13.49 15.34
N GLY A 245 -2.60 -12.54 16.23
CA GLY A 245 -2.70 -12.71 17.68
C GLY A 245 -4.13 -13.09 18.08
N ASP A 246 -5.10 -12.24 17.71
CA ASP A 246 -6.51 -12.48 18.01
C ASP A 246 -7.04 -13.73 17.28
N MET A 247 -6.67 -13.92 16.00
CA MET A 247 -6.99 -15.15 15.25
C MET A 247 -6.45 -16.40 15.93
N GLY A 248 -5.24 -16.37 16.49
CA GLY A 248 -4.61 -17.50 17.15
C GLY A 248 -5.31 -17.91 18.46
N VAL A 249 -6.17 -17.05 19.00
CA VAL A 249 -7.04 -17.37 20.15
C VAL A 249 -8.31 -18.09 19.68
N GLU A 250 -8.93 -17.59 18.61
CA GLU A 250 -10.23 -18.07 18.11
C GLU A 250 -10.13 -19.27 17.14
N ILE A 251 -8.98 -19.45 16.51
CA ILE A 251 -8.72 -20.43 15.44
C ILE A 251 -7.49 -21.27 15.82
N PRO A 252 -7.48 -22.59 15.53
CA PRO A 252 -6.28 -23.41 15.73
C PRO A 252 -5.04 -22.78 15.09
N PHE A 253 -3.97 -22.61 15.87
CA PHE A 253 -2.79 -21.86 15.46
C PHE A 253 -2.10 -22.47 14.22
N GLU A 254 -2.25 -23.78 14.02
CA GLU A 254 -1.74 -24.49 12.85
C GLU A 254 -2.46 -24.14 11.54
N GLU A 255 -3.69 -23.62 11.60
CA GLU A 255 -4.47 -23.21 10.42
C GLU A 255 -4.18 -21.76 10.01
N VAL A 256 -3.80 -20.90 10.97
CA VAL A 256 -3.59 -19.46 10.77
C VAL A 256 -2.66 -19.13 9.58
N PRO A 257 -1.50 -19.81 9.38
CA PRO A 257 -0.63 -19.52 8.23
C PRO A 257 -1.30 -19.75 6.87
N SER A 258 -2.13 -20.79 6.76
CA SER A 258 -2.86 -21.09 5.52
C SER A 258 -3.94 -20.05 5.25
N ILE A 259 -4.69 -19.66 6.29
CA ILE A 259 -5.74 -18.65 6.21
C ILE A 259 -5.14 -17.29 5.83
N GLN A 260 -4.02 -16.89 6.44
CA GLN A 260 -3.32 -15.65 6.08
C GLN A 260 -3.04 -15.59 4.57
N LYS A 261 -2.44 -16.64 3.99
CA LYS A 261 -2.12 -16.71 2.56
C LYS A 261 -3.35 -16.57 1.69
N MET A 262 -4.42 -17.27 2.07
CA MET A 262 -5.71 -17.22 1.38
C MET A 262 -6.30 -15.80 1.41
N ILE A 263 -6.37 -15.15 2.57
CA ILE A 263 -6.91 -13.80 2.72
C ILE A 263 -6.08 -12.81 1.92
N ILE A 264 -4.74 -12.84 2.03
CA ILE A 264 -3.86 -11.96 1.25
C ILE A 264 -4.16 -12.08 -0.24
N LYS A 265 -4.18 -13.32 -0.79
CA LYS A 265 -4.45 -13.57 -2.21
C LYS A 265 -5.80 -13.00 -2.65
N LYS A 266 -6.86 -13.18 -1.85
CA LYS A 266 -8.20 -12.65 -2.17
C LYS A 266 -8.24 -11.12 -2.16
N VAL A 267 -7.70 -10.50 -1.12
CA VAL A 267 -7.82 -9.04 -0.89
C VAL A 267 -7.07 -8.25 -1.95
N TYR A 268 -5.80 -8.59 -2.24
CA TYR A 268 -5.06 -7.81 -3.24
C TYR A 268 -5.61 -8.04 -4.66
N ASN A 269 -6.14 -9.22 -4.98
CA ASN A 269 -6.80 -9.47 -6.26
C ASN A 269 -8.08 -8.64 -6.42
N ALA A 270 -8.75 -8.34 -5.31
CA ALA A 270 -9.88 -7.42 -5.26
C ALA A 270 -9.48 -5.93 -5.25
N GLU A 271 -8.22 -5.58 -5.55
CA GLU A 271 -7.69 -4.20 -5.60
C GLU A 271 -7.65 -3.48 -4.25
N LYS A 272 -7.71 -4.24 -3.15
CA LYS A 272 -7.81 -3.71 -1.80
C LYS A 272 -6.50 -3.83 -1.03
N ILE A 273 -6.38 -3.01 -0.02
CA ILE A 273 -5.22 -3.00 0.87
C ILE A 273 -5.33 -4.21 1.80
N VAL A 274 -4.26 -4.98 1.94
CA VAL A 274 -4.17 -6.04 2.95
C VAL A 274 -3.02 -5.75 3.91
N ILE A 275 -3.28 -5.87 5.20
CA ILE A 275 -2.33 -5.58 6.28
C ILE A 275 -2.10 -6.88 7.07
N THR A 276 -0.84 -7.24 7.27
CA THR A 276 -0.48 -8.31 8.21
C THR A 276 -0.08 -7.69 9.54
N ALA A 277 -0.77 -8.05 10.62
CA ALA A 277 -0.69 -7.41 11.91
C ALA A 277 -0.43 -8.39 13.05
N THR A 278 0.06 -7.85 14.18
CA THR A 278 0.41 -8.54 15.45
C THR A 278 1.50 -9.60 15.31
N GLN A 279 2.21 -9.94 16.40
CA GLN A 279 3.25 -10.99 16.42
C GLN A 279 4.34 -10.82 15.33
N MET A 280 4.67 -9.58 14.96
CA MET A 280 5.64 -9.32 13.89
C MET A 280 7.07 -9.34 14.43
N LEU A 281 7.39 -8.41 15.31
CA LEU A 281 8.72 -8.29 15.93
C LEU A 281 8.59 -8.14 17.45
N ASP A 282 7.59 -8.78 18.08
CA ASP A 282 7.21 -8.61 19.50
C ASP A 282 8.39 -8.71 20.47
N SER A 283 9.38 -9.58 20.22
CA SER A 283 10.58 -9.70 21.05
C SER A 283 11.38 -8.40 21.13
N MET A 284 11.24 -7.52 20.13
CA MET A 284 11.90 -6.21 20.08
C MET A 284 11.30 -5.18 21.03
N MET A 285 10.16 -5.47 21.67
CA MET A 285 9.71 -4.67 22.82
C MET A 285 10.76 -4.65 23.94
N LYS A 286 11.51 -5.75 24.09
CA LYS A 286 12.50 -5.92 25.17
C LYS A 286 13.93 -6.05 24.64
N ASN A 287 14.12 -6.33 23.36
CA ASN A 287 15.42 -6.63 22.76
C ASN A 287 15.73 -5.70 21.58
N PRO A 288 17.00 -5.33 21.35
CA PRO A 288 17.37 -4.47 20.22
C PRO A 288 17.39 -5.18 18.87
N ARG A 289 17.14 -6.51 18.83
CA ARG A 289 17.13 -7.34 17.62
C ARG A 289 16.02 -8.40 17.72
N PRO A 290 15.39 -8.76 16.59
CA PRO A 290 14.36 -9.78 16.59
C PRO A 290 14.98 -11.18 16.59
N THR A 291 14.14 -12.17 16.81
CA THR A 291 14.47 -13.57 16.56
C THR A 291 14.53 -13.87 15.07
N ARG A 292 15.17 -14.99 14.71
CA ARG A 292 15.15 -15.50 13.32
C ARG A 292 13.76 -15.93 12.87
N ALA A 293 12.92 -16.40 13.80
CA ALA A 293 11.55 -16.80 13.51
C ALA A 293 10.71 -15.59 13.10
N GLU A 294 10.76 -14.51 13.89
CA GLU A 294 10.07 -13.24 13.59
C GLU A 294 10.53 -12.64 12.25
N ALA A 295 11.84 -12.59 11.99
CA ALA A 295 12.34 -12.11 10.71
C ALA A 295 11.84 -12.93 9.51
N THR A 296 11.75 -14.26 9.68
CA THR A 296 11.22 -15.19 8.67
C THR A 296 9.71 -14.99 8.46
N ASP A 297 8.98 -14.75 9.54
CA ASP A 297 7.54 -14.53 9.52
C ASP A 297 7.17 -13.21 8.80
N VAL A 298 7.86 -12.11 9.11
CA VAL A 298 7.74 -10.84 8.39
C VAL A 298 8.04 -11.03 6.89
N ALA A 299 9.12 -11.72 6.55
CA ALA A 299 9.48 -12.00 5.16
C ALA A 299 8.40 -12.82 4.44
N ASN A 300 7.83 -13.84 5.09
CA ASN A 300 6.74 -14.64 4.53
C ASN A 300 5.48 -13.83 4.25
N ALA A 301 5.10 -12.90 5.14
CA ALA A 301 3.97 -11.99 4.88
C ALA A 301 4.18 -11.16 3.60
N ILE A 302 5.42 -10.73 3.33
CA ILE A 302 5.79 -10.01 2.12
C ILE A 302 5.77 -10.93 0.89
N TYR A 303 6.32 -12.14 0.98
CA TYR A 303 6.26 -13.13 -0.11
C TYR A 303 4.80 -13.46 -0.49
N ASP A 304 3.93 -13.60 0.51
CA ASP A 304 2.49 -13.82 0.31
C ASP A 304 1.83 -12.67 -0.46
N GLY A 305 2.41 -11.46 -0.37
CA GLY A 305 2.01 -10.29 -1.14
C GLY A 305 1.25 -9.26 -0.32
N THR A 306 1.48 -9.20 0.99
CA THR A 306 0.87 -8.20 1.86
C THR A 306 1.13 -6.77 1.37
N SER A 307 0.16 -5.87 1.52
CA SER A 307 0.36 -4.46 1.15
C SER A 307 1.14 -3.70 2.23
N ALA A 308 0.89 -4.05 3.49
CA ALA A 308 1.52 -3.45 4.64
C ALA A 308 1.75 -4.43 5.79
N ILE A 309 2.74 -4.11 6.62
CA ILE A 309 3.09 -4.81 7.86
C ILE A 309 2.98 -3.85 9.04
N MET A 310 2.56 -4.33 10.20
CA MET A 310 2.22 -3.47 11.34
C MET A 310 3.02 -3.81 12.59
N LEU A 311 3.59 -2.78 13.22
CA LEU A 311 4.15 -2.82 14.57
C LEU A 311 3.10 -2.40 15.58
N SER A 312 2.94 -3.21 16.63
CA SER A 312 1.97 -3.03 17.72
C SER A 312 2.68 -2.54 18.97
N GLY A 313 2.96 -3.42 19.93
CA GLY A 313 3.61 -3.08 21.19
C GLY A 313 5.05 -2.60 20.98
N GLU A 314 5.71 -3.05 19.91
CA GLU A 314 7.11 -2.74 19.58
C GLU A 314 7.35 -1.23 19.50
N THR A 315 6.44 -0.49 18.84
CA THR A 315 6.52 0.97 18.73
C THR A 315 5.73 1.67 19.82
N ALA A 316 4.61 1.10 20.29
CA ALA A 316 3.76 1.78 21.24
C ALA A 316 4.37 1.87 22.65
N ALA A 317 4.95 0.78 23.16
CA ALA A 317 5.45 0.68 24.53
C ALA A 317 6.79 -0.07 24.66
N GLY A 318 7.40 -0.45 23.55
CA GLY A 318 8.69 -1.13 23.52
C GLY A 318 9.86 -0.21 23.88
N LEU A 319 10.96 -0.80 24.33
CA LEU A 319 12.21 -0.09 24.64
C LEU A 319 12.97 0.37 23.39
N TYR A 320 12.66 -0.20 22.22
CA TYR A 320 13.41 -0.01 20.98
C TYR A 320 12.50 0.33 19.77
N PRO A 321 11.66 1.38 19.86
CA PRO A 321 10.64 1.65 18.85
C PRO A 321 11.25 1.99 17.47
N VAL A 322 12.32 2.78 17.44
CA VAL A 322 12.99 3.18 16.20
C VAL A 322 13.75 2.01 15.59
N GLU A 323 14.43 1.20 16.39
CA GLU A 323 15.15 0.01 15.93
C GLU A 323 14.20 -1.06 15.39
N ALA A 324 13.02 -1.23 16.00
CA ALA A 324 11.98 -2.13 15.50
C ALA A 324 11.54 -1.70 14.10
N LEU A 325 11.24 -0.42 13.89
CA LEU A 325 10.93 0.11 12.55
C LEU A 325 12.08 -0.08 11.57
N LYS A 326 13.31 0.33 11.92
CA LYS A 326 14.48 0.16 11.05
C LYS A 326 14.70 -1.30 10.67
N THR A 327 14.44 -2.22 11.58
CA THR A 327 14.52 -3.66 11.33
C THR A 327 13.44 -4.12 10.36
N MET A 328 12.20 -3.69 10.58
CA MET A 328 11.07 -3.96 9.68
C MET A 328 11.35 -3.44 8.25
N VAL A 329 11.92 -2.24 8.12
CA VAL A 329 12.36 -1.66 6.84
C VAL A 329 13.39 -2.55 6.15
N ARG A 330 14.46 -2.94 6.86
CA ARG A 330 15.53 -3.78 6.29
C ARG A 330 15.03 -5.14 5.83
N ILE A 331 14.13 -5.77 6.59
CA ILE A 331 13.52 -7.05 6.21
C ILE A 331 12.70 -6.86 4.93
N ALA A 332 11.90 -5.80 4.85
CA ALA A 332 11.08 -5.51 3.69
C ALA A 332 11.93 -5.31 2.42
N GLU A 333 12.92 -4.42 2.47
CA GLU A 333 13.78 -4.11 1.32
C GLU A 333 14.59 -5.34 0.86
N ARG A 334 15.12 -6.13 1.80
CA ARG A 334 15.87 -7.34 1.47
C ARG A 334 14.98 -8.39 0.83
N THR A 335 13.79 -8.61 1.41
CA THR A 335 12.82 -9.60 0.92
C THR A 335 12.32 -9.22 -0.47
N GLU A 336 11.97 -7.95 -0.68
CA GLU A 336 11.49 -7.45 -1.98
C GLU A 336 12.53 -7.59 -3.09
N ALA A 337 13.82 -7.40 -2.78
CA ALA A 337 14.90 -7.57 -3.74
C ALA A 337 15.06 -9.04 -4.23
N ASP A 338 14.58 -10.02 -3.46
CA ASP A 338 14.63 -11.44 -3.83
C ASP A 338 13.37 -11.89 -4.61
N ILE A 339 12.36 -11.04 -4.77
CA ILE A 339 11.12 -11.36 -5.49
C ILE A 339 11.28 -11.05 -6.98
N ASP A 340 11.14 -12.08 -7.82
CA ASP A 340 10.99 -11.92 -9.26
C ASP A 340 9.55 -11.47 -9.61
N LEU A 341 9.36 -10.15 -9.61
CA LEU A 341 8.06 -9.53 -9.90
C LEU A 341 7.60 -9.75 -11.35
N VAL A 342 8.54 -9.85 -12.29
CA VAL A 342 8.25 -10.13 -13.71
C VAL A 342 7.65 -11.52 -13.86
N LYS A 343 8.30 -12.54 -13.27
CA LYS A 343 7.79 -13.90 -13.26
C LYS A 343 6.45 -14.01 -12.51
N ARG A 344 6.29 -13.30 -11.39
CA ARG A 344 5.02 -13.28 -10.63
C ARG A 344 3.88 -12.66 -11.45
N PHE A 345 4.17 -11.61 -12.23
CA PHE A 345 3.20 -11.00 -13.13
C PHE A 345 2.80 -11.96 -14.25
N ASN A 346 3.78 -12.59 -14.92
CA ASN A 346 3.54 -13.51 -16.03
C ASN A 346 2.81 -14.81 -15.62
N ASN A 347 3.04 -15.30 -14.40
CA ASN A 347 2.39 -16.49 -13.86
C ASN A 347 1.04 -16.22 -13.19
N ARG A 348 0.53 -15.00 -13.28
CA ARG A 348 -0.74 -14.65 -12.66
C ARG A 348 -1.88 -15.35 -13.38
N GLU A 349 -2.80 -15.94 -12.62
CA GLU A 349 -4.04 -16.50 -13.17
C GLU A 349 -4.84 -15.40 -13.90
N SER A 350 -5.41 -15.75 -15.05
CA SER A 350 -6.28 -14.86 -15.82
C SER A 350 -7.45 -14.37 -14.97
N LEU A 351 -7.77 -13.08 -15.08
CA LEU A 351 -8.87 -12.49 -14.35
C LEU A 351 -10.21 -13.12 -14.72
N VAL A 352 -11.02 -13.43 -13.72
CA VAL A 352 -12.42 -13.78 -13.88
C VAL A 352 -13.20 -12.45 -14.01
N ASN A 353 -13.74 -12.16 -15.20
CA ASN A 353 -14.49 -10.95 -15.58
C ASN A 353 -13.66 -9.64 -15.67
N PRO A 354 -12.80 -9.47 -16.69
CA PRO A 354 -12.05 -8.23 -16.88
C PRO A 354 -12.98 -7.06 -17.29
N ASP A 355 -12.91 -5.94 -16.57
CA ASP A 355 -13.49 -4.66 -17.00
C ASP A 355 -12.44 -3.80 -17.73
N ILE A 356 -12.87 -2.64 -18.26
CA ILE A 356 -11.98 -1.69 -18.95
C ILE A 356 -10.80 -1.28 -18.06
N THR A 357 -11.08 -1.00 -16.78
CA THR A 357 -10.09 -0.58 -15.78
C THR A 357 -8.99 -1.62 -15.61
N ASN A 358 -9.38 -2.89 -15.51
CA ASN A 358 -8.49 -4.03 -15.42
C ASN A 358 -7.62 -4.20 -16.67
N ALA A 359 -8.22 -4.13 -17.85
CA ALA A 359 -7.51 -4.28 -19.10
C ALA A 359 -6.43 -3.19 -19.27
N ILE A 360 -6.77 -1.93 -18.99
CA ILE A 360 -5.83 -0.81 -19.07
C ILE A 360 -4.74 -0.90 -18.01
N ALA A 361 -5.07 -1.31 -16.78
CA ALA A 361 -4.09 -1.47 -15.73
C ALA A 361 -3.10 -2.61 -16.01
N HIS A 362 -3.59 -3.74 -16.55
CA HIS A 362 -2.75 -4.82 -17.03
C HIS A 362 -1.82 -4.34 -18.15
N ALA A 363 -2.38 -3.72 -19.20
CA ALA A 363 -1.61 -3.17 -20.31
C ALA A 363 -0.55 -2.16 -19.83
N THR A 364 -0.90 -1.31 -18.87
CA THR A 364 0.03 -0.35 -18.26
C THR A 364 1.23 -1.04 -17.61
N CYS A 365 1.00 -2.12 -16.86
CA CYS A 365 2.07 -2.87 -16.22
C CYS A 365 2.92 -3.64 -17.25
N THR A 366 2.29 -4.23 -18.27
CA THR A 366 2.99 -4.91 -19.37
C THR A 366 3.87 -3.93 -20.14
N THR A 367 3.31 -2.80 -20.60
CA THR A 367 4.06 -1.77 -21.31
C THR A 367 5.20 -1.20 -20.46
N ALA A 368 4.99 -0.97 -19.17
CA ALA A 368 6.05 -0.50 -18.28
C ALA A 368 7.19 -1.52 -18.15
N MET A 369 6.87 -2.81 -18.17
CA MET A 369 7.86 -3.89 -18.13
C MET A 369 8.64 -3.99 -19.45
N ASP A 370 7.93 -4.04 -20.58
CA ASP A 370 8.54 -4.19 -21.91
C ASP A 370 9.48 -3.03 -22.24
N LEU A 371 9.11 -1.81 -21.82
CA LEU A 371 9.90 -0.60 -22.05
C LEU A 371 10.96 -0.34 -20.96
N ASN A 372 11.05 -1.19 -19.93
CA ASN A 372 11.86 -0.93 -18.73
C ASN A 372 11.62 0.49 -18.17
N ALA A 373 10.36 0.89 -18.09
CA ALA A 373 9.98 2.23 -17.65
C ALA A 373 10.46 2.50 -16.22
N SER A 374 10.99 3.69 -15.97
CA SER A 374 11.48 4.12 -14.66
C SER A 374 10.36 4.25 -13.63
N ALA A 375 9.13 4.56 -14.08
CA ALA A 375 7.95 4.64 -13.22
C ALA A 375 6.65 4.48 -14.01
N ILE A 376 5.59 4.05 -13.31
CA ILE A 376 4.22 4.25 -13.73
C ILE A 376 3.68 5.49 -13.02
N VAL A 377 3.22 6.49 -13.77
CA VAL A 377 2.61 7.71 -13.21
C VAL A 377 1.11 7.61 -13.36
N THR A 378 0.38 7.85 -12.29
CA THR A 378 -1.08 7.84 -12.34
C THR A 378 -1.68 9.03 -11.64
N VAL A 379 -2.71 9.62 -12.22
CA VAL A 379 -3.46 10.72 -11.60
C VAL A 379 -4.81 10.21 -11.14
N THR A 380 -5.13 10.44 -9.86
CA THR A 380 -6.30 9.83 -9.23
C THR A 380 -6.95 10.73 -8.18
N LYS A 381 -8.28 10.80 -8.24
CA LYS A 381 -9.11 11.54 -7.27
C LYS A 381 -9.48 10.72 -6.03
N SER A 382 -9.50 9.39 -6.13
CA SER A 382 -9.92 8.47 -5.05
C SER A 382 -8.86 7.43 -4.67
N GLY A 383 -7.73 7.42 -5.37
CA GLY A 383 -6.68 6.41 -5.23
C GLY A 383 -6.96 5.09 -5.96
N LYS A 384 -8.16 4.90 -6.54
CA LYS A 384 -8.56 3.64 -7.16
C LYS A 384 -7.61 3.21 -8.29
N THR A 385 -7.23 4.12 -9.18
CA THR A 385 -6.31 3.81 -10.29
C THR A 385 -4.95 3.34 -9.77
N ALA A 386 -4.37 4.03 -8.78
CA ALA A 386 -3.11 3.61 -8.19
C ALA A 386 -3.18 2.23 -7.53
N ARG A 387 -4.29 1.93 -6.83
CA ARG A 387 -4.52 0.59 -6.24
C ARG A 387 -4.72 -0.49 -7.31
N MET A 388 -5.40 -0.17 -8.40
CA MET A 388 -5.58 -1.05 -9.54
C MET A 388 -4.22 -1.44 -10.15
N ILE A 389 -3.32 -0.48 -10.37
CA ILE A 389 -1.96 -0.77 -10.83
C ILE A 389 -1.18 -1.55 -9.77
N SER A 390 -1.26 -1.12 -8.50
CA SER A 390 -0.57 -1.76 -7.38
C SER A 390 -0.89 -3.25 -7.27
N LYS A 391 -2.12 -3.67 -7.56
CA LYS A 391 -2.52 -5.08 -7.53
C LYS A 391 -1.68 -5.96 -8.44
N TYR A 392 -1.19 -5.43 -9.56
CA TYR A 392 -0.36 -6.14 -10.53
C TYR A 392 1.09 -6.28 -10.08
N ARG A 393 1.48 -5.62 -8.98
CA ARG A 393 2.81 -5.67 -8.39
C ARG A 393 3.93 -5.35 -9.41
N PRO A 394 3.85 -4.21 -10.14
CA PRO A 394 4.88 -3.87 -11.13
C PRO A 394 6.26 -3.69 -10.48
N SER A 395 7.29 -4.03 -11.25
CA SER A 395 8.69 -3.91 -10.83
C SER A 395 9.09 -2.45 -10.61
N CYS A 396 8.68 -1.54 -11.51
CA CYS A 396 8.91 -0.11 -11.37
C CYS A 396 7.99 0.52 -10.30
N PRO A 397 8.39 1.63 -9.67
CA PRO A 397 7.55 2.37 -8.72
C PRO A 397 6.29 2.95 -9.37
N ILE A 398 5.23 3.08 -8.57
CA ILE A 398 3.99 3.74 -8.98
C ILE A 398 3.97 5.13 -8.34
N ILE A 399 3.94 6.20 -9.12
CA ILE A 399 3.80 7.57 -8.64
C ILE A 399 2.31 7.92 -8.66
N GLY A 400 1.68 7.87 -7.49
CA GLY A 400 0.27 8.14 -7.30
C GLY A 400 0.01 9.61 -7.08
N CYS A 401 -0.35 10.33 -8.13
CA CYS A 401 -0.60 11.76 -8.14
C CYS A 401 -2.05 12.07 -7.73
N SER A 402 -2.25 12.95 -6.76
CA SER A 402 -3.59 13.38 -6.35
C SER A 402 -3.63 14.87 -5.99
N PRO A 403 -4.75 15.57 -6.27
CA PRO A 403 -4.96 16.94 -5.80
C PRO A 403 -5.53 17.02 -4.38
N TYR A 404 -5.92 15.88 -3.79
CA TYR A 404 -6.56 15.86 -2.47
C TYR A 404 -5.61 15.28 -1.42
N GLU A 405 -5.38 16.04 -0.34
CA GLU A 405 -4.43 15.66 0.70
C GLU A 405 -4.82 14.36 1.43
N ASN A 406 -6.11 14.12 1.66
CA ASN A 406 -6.57 12.87 2.27
C ASN A 406 -6.22 11.66 1.39
N VAL A 407 -6.39 11.77 0.08
CA VAL A 407 -6.06 10.70 -0.87
C VAL A 407 -4.55 10.53 -0.96
N TRP A 408 -3.78 11.62 -0.96
CA TRP A 408 -2.32 11.58 -0.88
C TRP A 408 -1.82 10.80 0.34
N ARG A 409 -2.40 11.02 1.52
CA ARG A 409 -2.08 10.24 2.73
C ARG A 409 -2.54 8.79 2.61
N GLN A 410 -3.73 8.54 2.10
CA GLN A 410 -4.26 7.18 1.94
C GLN A 410 -3.45 6.33 0.96
N LEU A 411 -2.93 6.94 -0.12
CA LEU A 411 -2.04 6.27 -1.06
C LEU A 411 -0.74 5.80 -0.39
N ASN A 412 -0.34 6.40 0.73
CA ASN A 412 0.86 5.97 1.46
C ASN A 412 0.73 4.56 2.06
N LEU A 413 -0.50 4.03 2.16
CA LEU A 413 -0.77 2.65 2.57
C LEU A 413 -0.91 1.67 1.38
N SER A 414 -0.86 2.16 0.13
CA SER A 414 -0.96 1.31 -1.06
C SER A 414 0.40 0.75 -1.47
N TRP A 415 0.49 -0.57 -1.65
CA TRP A 415 1.75 -1.25 -1.98
C TRP A 415 2.43 -0.65 -3.22
N GLY A 416 3.72 -0.36 -3.13
CA GLY A 416 4.53 0.15 -4.25
C GLY A 416 4.18 1.56 -4.75
N VAL A 417 3.21 2.24 -4.11
CA VAL A 417 2.79 3.59 -4.48
C VAL A 417 3.57 4.64 -3.71
N ILE A 418 4.05 5.66 -4.41
CA ILE A 418 4.68 6.87 -3.89
C ILE A 418 3.68 8.00 -4.09
N PRO A 419 3.08 8.53 -3.02
CA PRO A 419 2.11 9.60 -3.14
C PRO A 419 2.77 10.91 -3.55
N LEU A 420 2.17 11.60 -4.52
CA LEU A 420 2.61 12.91 -4.99
C LEU A 420 1.42 13.87 -5.05
N MET A 421 1.55 15.04 -4.43
CA MET A 421 0.55 16.11 -4.58
C MET A 421 0.74 16.78 -5.94
N VAL A 422 -0.37 16.99 -6.66
CA VAL A 422 -0.41 17.69 -7.95
C VAL A 422 -1.63 18.60 -8.00
N ASP A 423 -1.59 19.66 -8.79
CA ASP A 423 -2.74 20.55 -8.97
C ASP A 423 -3.79 19.93 -9.90
N GLU A 424 -5.06 20.27 -9.70
CA GLU A 424 -6.08 19.96 -10.69
C GLU A 424 -5.83 20.74 -11.99
N LYS A 425 -6.01 20.05 -13.13
CA LYS A 425 -5.96 20.64 -14.47
C LYS A 425 -7.24 20.30 -15.23
N THR A 426 -7.56 21.13 -16.21
CA THR A 426 -8.76 21.01 -17.04
C THR A 426 -8.51 20.22 -18.34
N ASN A 427 -7.25 20.08 -18.75
CA ASN A 427 -6.83 19.33 -19.93
C ASN A 427 -5.95 18.14 -19.49
N THR A 428 -6.16 17.00 -20.15
CA THR A 428 -5.40 15.75 -19.98
C THR A 428 -3.90 15.94 -20.22
N ASP A 429 -3.50 16.65 -21.27
CA ASP A 429 -2.07 16.83 -21.58
C ASP A 429 -1.39 17.72 -20.53
N ASP A 430 -2.00 18.87 -20.18
CA ASP A 430 -1.51 19.74 -19.10
C ASP A 430 -1.38 19.00 -17.77
N LEU A 431 -2.33 18.09 -17.47
CA LEU A 431 -2.31 17.28 -16.26
C LEU A 431 -1.13 16.32 -16.23
N PHE A 432 -0.88 15.64 -17.35
CA PHE A 432 0.21 14.68 -17.46
C PHE A 432 1.57 15.36 -17.43
N GLU A 433 1.73 16.45 -18.15
CA GLU A 433 2.95 17.24 -18.12
C GLU A 433 3.22 17.78 -16.72
N HIS A 434 2.21 18.33 -16.04
CA HIS A 434 2.34 18.78 -14.67
C HIS A 434 2.73 17.65 -13.71
N ALA A 435 2.11 16.46 -13.83
CA ALA A 435 2.44 15.30 -12.99
C ALA A 435 3.90 14.86 -13.18
N ILE A 436 4.39 14.82 -14.43
CA ILE A 436 5.78 14.49 -14.75
C ILE A 436 6.75 15.54 -14.21
N GLN A 437 6.45 16.82 -14.40
CA GLN A 437 7.26 17.91 -13.86
C GLN A 437 7.36 17.85 -12.33
N GLN A 438 6.27 17.53 -11.62
CA GLN A 438 6.31 17.37 -10.16
C GLN A 438 7.11 16.13 -9.73
N ALA A 439 6.98 15.02 -10.47
CA ALA A 439 7.77 13.81 -10.22
C ALA A 439 9.28 14.04 -10.44
N GLU A 440 9.64 14.81 -11.48
CA GLU A 440 11.02 15.22 -11.76
C GLU A 440 11.58 16.14 -10.66
N LYS A 441 10.80 17.14 -10.24
CA LYS A 441 11.18 18.05 -9.12
C LYS A 441 11.45 17.31 -7.81
N LYS A 442 10.74 16.19 -7.57
CA LYS A 442 10.94 15.31 -6.41
C LYS A 442 12.01 14.24 -6.64
N HIS A 443 12.66 14.24 -7.81
CA HIS A 443 13.69 13.27 -8.22
C HIS A 443 13.21 11.81 -8.25
N TYR A 444 11.90 11.60 -8.45
CA TYR A 444 11.34 10.26 -8.62
C TYR A 444 11.58 9.70 -10.03
N VAL A 445 11.72 10.60 -11.00
CA VAL A 445 12.13 10.33 -12.38
C VAL A 445 13.16 11.37 -12.82
N LYS A 446 13.92 11.07 -13.87
CA LYS A 446 14.96 11.95 -14.44
C LYS A 446 14.70 12.20 -15.92
N GLN A 447 15.28 13.28 -16.44
CA GLN A 447 15.25 13.57 -17.88
C GLN A 447 15.80 12.40 -18.70
N GLY A 448 15.15 12.11 -19.83
CA GLY A 448 15.46 10.98 -20.71
C GLY A 448 14.87 9.64 -20.27
N GLU A 449 14.31 9.52 -19.06
CA GLU A 449 13.69 8.27 -18.61
C GLU A 449 12.30 8.07 -19.23
N ILE A 450 11.93 6.81 -19.45
CA ILE A 450 10.59 6.44 -19.93
C ILE A 450 9.65 6.27 -18.73
N THR A 451 8.45 6.83 -18.84
CA THR A 451 7.34 6.62 -17.91
C THR A 451 6.12 6.11 -18.66
N VAL A 452 5.27 5.36 -17.96
CA VAL A 452 3.94 4.99 -18.46
C VAL A 452 2.90 5.71 -17.61
N ILE A 453 2.07 6.49 -18.26
CA ILE A 453 1.03 7.31 -17.63
C ILE A 453 -0.31 6.61 -17.79
N THR A 454 -1.10 6.56 -16.71
CA THR A 454 -2.47 6.04 -16.76
C THR A 454 -3.44 6.86 -15.92
N ALA A 455 -4.65 7.09 -16.46
CA ALA A 455 -5.70 7.87 -15.81
C ALA A 455 -7.10 7.48 -16.30
N GLY A 456 -8.12 8.04 -15.65
CA GLY A 456 -9.50 8.04 -16.11
C GLY A 456 -9.85 9.34 -16.83
N VAL A 457 -10.40 9.24 -18.03
CA VAL A 457 -10.98 10.35 -18.79
C VAL A 457 -12.48 10.14 -19.03
N PRO A 458 -13.33 11.19 -19.01
CA PRO A 458 -12.98 12.62 -18.89
C PRO A 458 -12.47 13.00 -17.49
N LEU A 459 -11.57 13.98 -17.45
CA LEU A 459 -11.01 14.48 -16.19
C LEU A 459 -12.12 14.97 -15.26
N GLY A 460 -11.93 14.77 -13.95
CA GLY A 460 -12.91 15.19 -12.94
C GLY A 460 -13.93 14.12 -12.56
N VAL A 461 -14.16 13.11 -13.41
CA VAL A 461 -15.06 11.99 -13.10
C VAL A 461 -14.28 10.84 -12.47
N SER A 462 -14.61 10.49 -11.22
CA SER A 462 -14.04 9.32 -10.54
C SER A 462 -14.74 8.04 -10.99
N GLY A 463 -14.00 6.93 -11.14
CA GLY A 463 -14.59 5.60 -11.21
C GLY A 463 -13.97 4.65 -12.24
N THR A 464 -13.42 5.18 -13.33
CA THR A 464 -12.85 4.39 -14.44
C THR A 464 -11.40 4.76 -14.70
N THR A 465 -10.63 3.82 -15.24
CA THR A 465 -9.28 4.04 -15.80
C THR A 465 -9.31 3.50 -17.21
N ASN A 466 -9.11 4.36 -18.20
CA ASN A 466 -9.37 4.03 -19.60
C ASN A 466 -8.29 4.57 -20.56
N LEU A 467 -7.22 5.17 -20.03
CA LEU A 467 -6.14 5.74 -20.83
C LEU A 467 -4.78 5.20 -20.38
N ILE A 468 -3.92 4.91 -21.37
CA ILE A 468 -2.50 4.64 -21.23
C ILE A 468 -1.72 5.55 -22.20
N LYS A 469 -0.62 6.16 -21.74
CA LYS A 469 0.28 6.98 -22.56
C LYS A 469 1.73 6.69 -22.16
N VAL A 470 2.58 6.38 -23.13
CA VAL A 470 4.04 6.29 -22.90
C VAL A 470 4.61 7.70 -23.04
N HIS A 471 5.50 8.10 -22.14
CA HIS A 471 6.06 9.44 -22.12
C HIS A 471 7.53 9.44 -21.72
N VAL A 472 8.35 10.18 -22.47
CA VAL A 472 9.77 10.39 -22.15
C VAL A 472 9.91 11.68 -21.35
N VAL A 473 10.54 11.60 -20.19
CA VAL A 473 10.65 12.72 -19.23
C VAL A 473 11.59 13.80 -19.77
N GLY A 474 11.16 15.05 -19.65
CA GLY A 474 11.96 16.23 -19.98
C GLY A 474 11.68 16.76 -21.39
N HIS A 475 11.75 18.08 -21.53
CA HIS A 475 11.53 18.78 -22.79
C HIS A 475 12.72 18.67 -23.73
N ILE A 476 13.95 18.50 -23.21
CA ILE A 476 15.16 18.34 -24.03
C ILE A 476 15.78 17.00 -23.65
N LEU A 477 15.68 16.04 -24.55
CA LEU A 477 16.17 14.67 -24.39
C LEU A 477 17.67 14.59 -24.56
N VAL A 478 18.19 15.26 -25.59
CA VAL A 478 19.64 15.32 -25.85
C VAL A 478 19.99 16.71 -26.37
N LYS A 479 21.17 17.20 -25.98
CA LYS A 479 21.80 18.39 -26.56
C LYS A 479 23.03 17.97 -27.33
N GLY A 480 23.25 18.63 -28.45
CA GLY A 480 24.47 18.52 -29.21
C GLY A 480 24.72 19.82 -29.96
N ARG A 481 25.53 19.72 -31.00
CA ARG A 481 25.78 20.80 -31.93
C ARG A 481 24.99 20.57 -33.20
N GLY A 482 24.08 21.48 -33.49
CA GLY A 482 23.40 21.50 -34.78
C GLY A 482 24.32 21.82 -35.95
N VAL A 483 24.05 21.22 -37.09
CA VAL A 483 24.79 21.45 -38.34
C VAL A 483 24.11 22.50 -39.22
N ASN A 484 22.78 22.59 -39.16
CA ASN A 484 21.97 23.52 -39.95
C ASN A 484 20.78 24.05 -39.12
N ASN A 485 19.91 24.84 -39.73
CA ASN A 485 18.77 25.48 -39.05
C ASN A 485 17.45 24.76 -39.34
N ARG A 486 17.51 23.47 -39.68
CA ARG A 486 16.32 22.68 -39.98
C ARG A 486 15.70 22.14 -38.69
N LYS A 487 14.40 21.87 -38.77
CA LYS A 487 13.64 21.24 -37.70
C LYS A 487 12.76 20.15 -38.30
N THR A 488 12.65 19.01 -37.61
CA THR A 488 11.76 17.93 -38.01
C THR A 488 11.12 17.30 -36.79
N THR A 489 9.95 16.70 -36.95
CA THR A 489 9.30 15.86 -35.93
C THR A 489 8.94 14.52 -36.55
N ALA A 490 9.56 13.46 -36.07
CA ALA A 490 9.39 12.12 -36.60
C ALA A 490 9.75 11.05 -35.57
N SER A 491 9.44 9.79 -35.90
CA SER A 491 9.78 8.62 -35.09
C SER A 491 11.29 8.37 -35.13
N LEU A 492 11.87 7.93 -34.01
CA LEU A 492 13.28 7.59 -33.91
C LEU A 492 13.54 6.16 -34.37
N CYS A 493 14.65 5.96 -35.07
CA CYS A 493 15.30 4.66 -35.27
C CYS A 493 16.68 4.72 -34.60
N VAL A 494 16.80 4.11 -33.42
CA VAL A 494 18.01 4.10 -32.60
C VAL A 494 18.72 2.77 -32.76
N GLY A 495 20.01 2.83 -33.13
CA GLY A 495 20.87 1.67 -33.26
C GLY A 495 22.20 1.90 -32.53
N LYS A 496 22.80 0.82 -32.03
CA LYS A 496 24.18 0.83 -31.51
C LYS A 496 25.21 0.67 -32.62
N ASP A 497 24.80 0.10 -33.74
CA ASP A 497 25.58 -0.06 -34.95
C ASP A 497 24.69 0.09 -36.19
N GLU A 498 25.33 0.13 -37.35
CA GLU A 498 24.69 0.34 -38.63
C GLU A 498 23.77 -0.81 -39.05
N MET A 499 24.02 -2.05 -38.59
CA MET A 499 23.16 -3.19 -38.89
C MET A 499 21.80 -3.05 -38.21
N GLU A 500 21.76 -2.58 -36.96
CA GLU A 500 20.51 -2.33 -36.25
C GLU A 500 19.64 -1.27 -36.96
N ILE A 501 20.24 -0.30 -37.65
CA ILE A 501 19.48 0.68 -38.45
C ILE A 501 18.92 0.02 -39.70
N ILE A 502 19.72 -0.74 -40.45
CA ILE A 502 19.26 -1.42 -41.68
C ILE A 502 18.04 -2.31 -41.38
N ASP A 503 18.04 -3.02 -40.25
CA ASP A 503 16.97 -3.96 -39.90
C ASP A 503 15.69 -3.27 -39.42
N ASN A 504 15.78 -2.09 -38.79
CA ASN A 504 14.67 -1.47 -38.06
C ASN A 504 14.18 -0.14 -38.64
N PHE A 505 14.95 0.48 -39.53
CA PHE A 505 14.63 1.78 -40.10
C PHE A 505 13.38 1.74 -40.96
N LYS A 506 12.55 2.79 -40.83
CA LYS A 506 11.43 3.05 -41.73
C LYS A 506 11.62 4.39 -42.39
N GLU A 507 11.20 4.50 -43.64
CA GLU A 507 11.24 5.75 -44.39
C GLU A 507 10.64 6.91 -43.58
N GLY A 508 11.39 8.00 -43.44
CA GLY A 508 11.01 9.17 -42.66
C GLY A 508 11.39 9.13 -41.18
N ASP A 509 11.96 8.05 -40.66
CA ASP A 509 12.50 8.03 -39.29
C ASP A 509 13.72 8.95 -39.14
N ILE A 510 14.02 9.32 -37.88
CA ILE A 510 15.23 10.04 -37.47
C ILE A 510 16.24 8.99 -37.02
N ILE A 511 17.40 8.94 -37.67
CA ILE A 511 18.44 7.95 -37.35
C ILE A 511 19.27 8.43 -36.16
N VAL A 512 19.48 7.56 -35.18
CA VAL A 512 20.34 7.80 -34.01
C VAL A 512 21.41 6.72 -33.91
N LEU A 513 22.68 7.11 -33.99
CA LEU A 513 23.85 6.21 -33.98
C LEU A 513 25.05 6.84 -33.27
N PRO A 514 26.08 6.06 -32.87
CA PRO A 514 27.34 6.65 -32.41
C PRO A 514 28.05 7.44 -33.52
N GLU A 515 28.09 6.88 -34.73
CA GLU A 515 28.64 7.47 -35.95
C GLU A 515 27.96 6.88 -37.20
N THR A 516 28.15 7.50 -38.36
CA THR A 516 27.61 7.01 -39.64
C THR A 516 28.71 6.85 -40.68
N SER A 517 28.47 5.97 -41.65
CA SER A 517 29.35 5.64 -42.75
C SER A 517 28.58 5.55 -44.08
N ASN A 518 29.30 5.23 -45.17
CA ASN A 518 28.68 5.04 -46.48
C ASN A 518 27.80 3.78 -46.57
N ASP A 519 27.89 2.87 -45.58
CA ASP A 519 27.24 1.56 -45.64
C ASP A 519 25.73 1.65 -45.43
N ILE A 520 25.23 2.75 -44.85
CA ILE A 520 23.80 3.03 -44.60
C ILE A 520 23.27 4.22 -45.41
N MET A 521 23.88 4.49 -46.57
CA MET A 521 23.52 5.68 -47.37
C MET A 521 22.11 5.64 -47.95
N ASP A 522 21.55 4.46 -48.17
CA ASP A 522 20.19 4.34 -48.71
C ASP A 522 19.14 4.69 -47.65
N GLU A 523 19.39 4.34 -46.39
CA GLU A 523 18.60 4.71 -45.21
C GLU A 523 18.77 6.20 -44.90
N LEU A 524 20.00 6.71 -44.91
CA LEU A 524 20.28 8.14 -44.66
C LEU A 524 19.55 9.06 -45.66
N ARG A 525 19.42 8.65 -46.93
CA ARG A 525 18.65 9.40 -47.95
C ARG A 525 17.16 9.47 -47.66
N GLN A 526 16.63 8.50 -46.93
CA GLN A 526 15.21 8.39 -46.58
C GLN A 526 14.92 8.92 -45.18
N ALA A 527 15.94 9.26 -44.41
CA ALA A 527 15.82 9.74 -43.05
C ALA A 527 15.32 11.19 -43.03
N SER A 528 14.49 11.53 -42.03
CA SER A 528 14.03 12.90 -41.83
C SER A 528 14.99 13.74 -40.98
N GLY A 529 15.96 13.11 -40.31
CA GLY A 529 17.00 13.76 -39.52
C GLY A 529 18.06 12.76 -39.03
N ILE A 530 19.20 13.28 -38.55
CA ILE A 530 20.32 12.45 -38.05
C ILE A 530 20.80 12.98 -36.70
N ILE A 531 20.99 12.08 -35.74
CA ILE A 531 21.58 12.39 -34.43
C ILE A 531 22.78 11.45 -34.23
N VAL A 532 23.96 12.01 -33.99
CA VAL A 532 25.17 11.21 -33.70
C VAL A 532 25.89 11.66 -32.44
N GLU A 533 26.48 10.69 -31.73
CA GLU A 533 27.23 10.95 -30.51
C GLU A 533 28.59 11.61 -30.78
N ASN A 534 29.18 11.36 -31.95
CA ASN A 534 30.49 11.91 -32.33
C ASN A 534 30.44 13.42 -32.61
N GLU A 535 31.42 14.18 -32.12
CA GLU A 535 31.48 15.66 -32.17
C GLU A 535 32.12 16.23 -33.46
N GLY A 536 32.63 15.40 -34.36
CA GLY A 536 33.43 15.84 -35.53
C GLY A 536 32.68 16.76 -36.50
N HIS A 537 33.18 17.99 -36.71
CA HIS A 537 32.52 18.98 -37.60
C HIS A 537 32.46 18.55 -39.08
N ASN A 538 33.45 17.78 -39.53
CA ASN A 538 33.48 17.15 -40.86
C ASN A 538 33.14 15.66 -40.77
N SER A 539 32.35 15.27 -39.77
CA SER A 539 31.82 13.90 -39.69
C SER A 539 30.97 13.60 -40.90
N HIS A 540 30.93 12.32 -41.25
CA HIS A 540 30.10 11.81 -42.33
C HIS A 540 28.64 12.27 -42.18
N ALA A 541 28.06 12.15 -40.99
CA ALA A 541 26.70 12.62 -40.67
C ALA A 541 26.48 14.11 -40.98
N GLY A 542 27.45 14.98 -40.64
CA GLY A 542 27.34 16.41 -40.92
C GLY A 542 27.35 16.73 -42.42
N ILE A 543 28.21 16.07 -43.19
CA ILE A 543 28.31 16.26 -44.65
C ILE A 543 27.05 15.74 -45.35
N VAL A 544 26.59 14.55 -44.99
CA VAL A 544 25.38 13.94 -45.54
C VAL A 544 24.16 14.78 -45.21
N GLY A 545 24.00 15.20 -43.95
CA GLY A 545 22.90 16.05 -43.51
C GLY A 545 22.79 17.38 -44.25
N LEU A 546 23.93 18.05 -44.49
CA LEU A 546 23.97 19.27 -45.30
C LEU A 546 23.60 19.00 -46.76
N SER A 547 24.04 17.87 -47.31
CA SER A 547 23.77 17.50 -48.70
C SER A 547 22.31 17.11 -48.94
N LEU A 548 21.67 16.50 -47.94
CA LEU A 548 20.27 16.08 -47.97
C LEU A 548 19.29 17.13 -47.42
N ASP A 549 19.81 18.23 -46.87
CA ASP A 549 19.03 19.33 -46.29
C ASP A 549 18.08 18.89 -45.16
N ILE A 550 18.55 17.94 -44.34
CA ILE A 550 17.84 17.41 -43.16
C ILE A 550 18.52 17.86 -41.87
N PRO A 551 17.79 18.03 -40.75
CA PRO A 551 18.37 18.43 -39.48
C PRO A 551 19.37 17.39 -38.96
N VAL A 552 20.55 17.87 -38.55
CA VAL A 552 21.59 17.03 -37.95
C VAL A 552 22.09 17.61 -36.64
N ILE A 553 22.18 16.75 -35.63
CA ILE A 553 22.80 17.05 -34.34
C ILE A 553 24.02 16.13 -34.16
N LEU A 554 25.20 16.76 -34.03
CA LEU A 554 26.47 16.10 -33.72
C LEU A 554 26.78 16.22 -32.23
N GLY A 555 27.65 15.36 -31.70
CA GLY A 555 28.09 15.48 -30.31
C GLY A 555 27.00 15.23 -29.28
N ALA A 556 25.95 14.51 -29.68
CA ALA A 556 24.80 14.19 -28.86
C ALA A 556 25.18 13.06 -27.88
N LYS A 557 25.90 13.39 -26.80
CA LYS A 557 26.51 12.39 -25.89
C LYS A 557 25.46 11.43 -25.33
N ASN A 558 25.74 10.12 -25.46
CA ASN A 558 24.88 9.03 -25.01
C ASN A 558 23.48 9.04 -25.66
N ALA A 559 23.33 9.64 -26.85
CA ALA A 559 22.05 9.68 -27.54
C ALA A 559 21.47 8.27 -27.77
N THR A 560 22.30 7.28 -28.06
CA THR A 560 21.87 5.90 -28.30
C THR A 560 21.35 5.20 -27.03
N ASP A 561 21.83 5.62 -25.85
CA ASP A 561 21.37 5.09 -24.57
C ASP A 561 20.09 5.80 -24.08
N ILE A 562 19.99 7.10 -24.32
CA ILE A 562 18.88 7.96 -23.86
C ILE A 562 17.66 7.82 -24.76
N LEU A 563 17.87 7.92 -26.07
CA LEU A 563 16.79 7.88 -27.05
C LEU A 563 16.33 6.44 -27.30
N LYS A 564 15.08 6.28 -27.73
CA LYS A 564 14.44 4.96 -27.92
C LYS A 564 13.71 4.90 -29.24
N SER A 565 13.89 3.79 -29.97
CA SER A 565 13.23 3.57 -31.25
C SER A 565 11.70 3.60 -31.12
N GLY A 566 11.03 4.18 -32.10
CA GLY A 566 9.57 4.35 -32.12
C GLY A 566 9.04 5.55 -31.34
N ALA A 567 9.87 6.22 -30.53
CA ALA A 567 9.46 7.46 -29.89
C ALA A 567 9.46 8.61 -30.91
N VAL A 568 8.39 9.41 -30.92
CA VAL A 568 8.30 10.62 -31.75
C VAL A 568 8.95 11.78 -31.01
N VAL A 569 9.94 12.39 -31.65
CA VAL A 569 10.68 13.54 -31.10
C VAL A 569 10.79 14.63 -32.14
N THR A 570 11.06 15.84 -31.66
CA THR A 570 11.38 16.99 -32.47
C THR A 570 12.89 17.23 -32.41
N VAL A 571 13.55 17.25 -33.57
CA VAL A 571 14.96 17.64 -33.69
C VAL A 571 15.00 19.07 -34.19
N ASP A 572 15.53 19.97 -33.36
CA ASP A 572 15.78 21.38 -33.68
C ASP A 572 17.29 21.57 -33.79
N ALA A 573 17.78 21.54 -35.04
CA ALA A 573 19.20 21.68 -35.31
C ALA A 573 19.67 23.13 -35.06
N GLU A 574 18.83 24.14 -35.23
CA GLU A 574 19.22 25.54 -34.93
C GLU A 574 19.60 25.70 -33.46
N LYS A 575 18.80 25.12 -32.56
CA LYS A 575 19.07 25.14 -31.11
C LYS A 575 20.01 24.03 -30.65
N GLY A 576 20.28 23.04 -31.50
CA GLY A 576 21.09 21.86 -31.17
C GLY A 576 20.42 20.96 -30.12
N ILE A 577 19.10 20.83 -30.17
CA ILE A 577 18.32 20.08 -29.17
C ILE A 577 17.41 19.03 -29.81
N VAL A 578 17.25 17.91 -29.14
CA VAL A 578 16.20 16.91 -29.39
C VAL A 578 15.17 17.04 -28.28
N SER A 579 13.90 17.24 -28.60
CA SER A 579 12.82 17.47 -27.64
C SER A 579 11.65 16.51 -27.80
N SER A 580 10.96 16.21 -26.70
CA SER A 580 9.71 15.45 -26.70
C SER A 580 8.47 16.32 -27.02
N ASP A 581 8.63 17.65 -27.03
CA ASP A 581 7.57 18.59 -27.38
C ASP A 581 7.31 18.63 -28.90
N ILE A 582 6.05 18.42 -29.26
CA ILE A 582 5.52 18.53 -30.63
C ILE A 582 4.91 19.93 -30.85
N SER A 583 4.85 20.78 -29.81
CA SER A 583 4.04 22.01 -29.74
C SER A 583 4.48 23.19 -30.60
N ASP A 584 5.53 23.06 -31.42
CA ASP A 584 6.01 24.14 -32.32
C ASP A 584 6.15 23.65 -33.77
N VAL A 585 5.12 22.96 -34.29
CA VAL A 585 4.97 22.68 -35.72
C VAL A 585 3.53 22.99 -36.16
N GLN A 586 3.19 24.29 -36.17
CA GLN A 586 2.17 24.85 -37.06
C GLN A 586 2.69 26.15 -37.66
#